data_AF-A0A6H5GZK7-F1
#
_entry.id   AF-A0A6H5GZK7-F1
#
_cell.length_a   1.000
_cell.length_b   1.000
_cell.length_c   1.000
_cell.angle_alpha   90.00
_cell.angle_beta   90.00
_cell.angle_gamma   90.00
#
_symmetry.space_group_name_H-M   'P 1'
#
loop_
_entity.id
_entity.type
_entity.pdbx_description
1 polymer ?
#
loop_
_entity_poly.entity_id
_entity_poly.type
_entity_poly.pdbx_seq_one_letter_code
_entity_poly.pdbx_strand_id
1 'polypeptide(L)' 'MTPIRCMSPGTKCMSFAKYLELRFHADMYKVRDIDCNHSLHQDHVHYFAMAKTLATFS' A
#
# COMPACT_ATOMS: atom_id res chain seq x y z
N MET A 1 -1.04 17.90 -18.68
CA MET A 1 -1.82 16.78 -18.13
C MET A 1 -1.02 15.51 -18.29
N THR A 2 -0.78 14.76 -17.21
CA THR A 2 -0.07 13.47 -17.29
C THR A 2 -1.02 12.41 -17.83
N PRO A 3 -0.68 11.70 -18.91
CA PRO A 3 -1.57 10.68 -19.47
C PRO A 3 -1.76 9.52 -18.49
N ILE A 4 -3.02 9.15 -18.26
CA ILE A 4 -3.35 7.97 -17.44
C ILE A 4 -3.10 6.73 -18.30
N ARG A 5 -2.19 5.86 -17.84
CA ARG A 5 -1.87 4.61 -18.51
C ARG A 5 -2.24 3.44 -17.60
N CYS A 6 -2.92 2.44 -18.15
CA CYS A 6 -3.19 1.20 -17.43
C CYS A 6 -1.87 0.54 -17.04
N MET A 7 -1.79 0.10 -15.78
CA MET A 7 -0.67 -0.71 -15.32
C MET A 7 -0.66 -2.06 -16.04
N SER A 8 0.54 -2.59 -16.28
CA SER A 8 0.65 -3.98 -16.73
C SER A 8 0.12 -4.92 -15.63
N PRO A 9 -0.33 -6.14 -15.97
CA PRO A 9 -0.75 -7.13 -14.98
C PRO A 9 0.33 -7.38 -13.91
N GLY A 10 1.59 -7.53 -14.33
CA GLY A 10 2.71 -7.73 -13.41
C GLY A 10 2.94 -6.52 -12.49
N THR A 11 2.86 -5.29 -13.01
CA THR A 11 2.96 -4.09 -12.18
C THR A 11 1.83 -4.03 -11.15
N LYS A 12 0.61 -4.44 -11.53
CA LYS A 12 -0.53 -4.47 -10.61
C LYS A 12 -0.33 -5.52 -9.50
N CYS A 13 0.21 -6.70 -9.83
CA CYS A 13 0.59 -7.72 -8.85
C CYS A 13 1.66 -7.20 -7.88
N MET A 14 2.70 -6.52 -8.40
CA MET A 14 3.77 -5.94 -7.58
C MET A 14 3.24 -4.86 -6.62
N SER A 15 2.32 -4.01 -7.08
CA SER A 15 1.67 -3.03 -6.21
C SER A 15 0.81 -3.69 -5.14
N PHE A 16 0.14 -4.80 -5.46
CA PHE A 16 -0.61 -5.56 -4.46
C PHE A 16 0.33 -6.19 -3.41
N ALA A 17 1.43 -6.82 -3.84
CA ALA A 17 2.44 -7.35 -2.94
C ALA A 17 3.02 -6.25 -2.03
N LYS A 18 3.31 -5.07 -2.60
CA LYS A 18 3.82 -3.94 -1.80
C LYS A 18 2.78 -3.43 -0.79
N TYR A 19 1.51 -3.42 -1.16
CA TYR A 19 0.43 -3.07 -0.24
C TYR A 19 0.36 -4.04 0.95
N LEU A 20 0.45 -5.35 0.71
CA LEU A 20 0.47 -6.35 1.78
C LEU A 20 1.71 -6.18 2.67
N GLU A 21 2.89 -6.00 2.07
CA GLU A 21 4.13 -5.77 2.80
C GLU A 21 4.01 -4.56 3.74
N LEU A 22 3.50 -3.44 3.24
CA LEU A 22 3.32 -2.23 4.05
C LEU A 22 2.24 -2.41 5.13
N ARG A 23 1.22 -3.26 4.92
CA ARG A 23 0.21 -3.50 5.97
C ARG A 23 0.76 -4.33 7.12
N PHE A 24 1.55 -5.36 6.83
CA PHE A 24 2.00 -6.33 7.83
C PHE A 24 3.39 -6.04 8.40
N HIS A 25 4.24 -5.36 7.64
CA HIS A 25 5.65 -5.13 7.96
C HIS A 25 6.02 -3.63 7.93
N ALA A 26 5.05 -2.74 8.12
CA ALA A 26 5.27 -1.30 8.14
C ALA A 26 6.24 -0.86 9.25
N ASP A 27 6.25 -1.58 10.37
CA ASP A 27 7.10 -1.36 11.53
C ASP A 27 8.60 -1.49 11.22
N MET A 28 8.95 -2.23 10.15
CA MET A 28 10.31 -2.29 9.64
C MET A 28 10.76 -0.99 8.97
N TYR A 29 9.81 -0.14 8.57
CA TYR A 29 10.06 1.15 7.92
C TYR A 29 10.07 2.27 8.95
N LYS A 30 11.25 2.88 9.15
CA LYS A 30 11.38 4.03 10.05
C LYS A 30 11.09 5.33 9.31
N VAL A 31 10.24 6.16 9.89
CA VAL A 31 10.01 7.54 9.44
C VAL A 31 11.32 8.31 9.60
N ARG A 32 11.68 9.11 8.59
CA ARG A 32 12.89 9.97 8.61
C ARG A 32 12.69 11.25 9.44
N ASP A 33 11.53 11.42 10.05
CA ASP A 33 11.06 12.63 10.71
C ASP A 33 10.64 12.33 12.16
N ILE A 34 10.74 13.33 13.04
CA ILE A 34 11.11 13.13 14.45
C ILE A 34 9.89 13.20 15.41
N ASP A 35 8.70 13.63 14.95
CA ASP A 35 7.53 13.90 15.81
C ASP A 35 6.26 13.10 15.47
N CYS A 36 6.40 11.89 14.92
CA CYS A 36 5.26 11.03 14.57
C CYS A 36 5.59 9.55 14.78
N ASN A 37 4.88 8.90 15.70
CA ASN A 37 4.98 7.44 15.95
C ASN A 37 3.88 6.63 15.23
N HIS A 38 3.08 7.28 14.38
CA HIS A 38 1.99 6.63 13.66
C HIS A 38 2.49 5.95 12.40
N SER A 39 1.97 4.75 12.14
CA SER A 39 2.19 4.02 10.92
C SER A 39 1.04 4.29 9.96
N LEU A 40 1.25 5.15 8.96
CA LEU A 40 0.22 5.44 7.95
C LEU A 40 -0.36 4.16 7.32
N HIS A 41 0.46 3.13 7.16
CA HIS A 41 0.07 1.89 6.51
C HIS A 41 -0.69 0.91 7.43
N GLN A 42 -0.67 1.13 8.75
CA GLN A 42 -1.34 0.28 9.73
C GLN A 42 -2.48 0.99 10.46
N ASP A 43 -2.35 2.30 10.69
CA ASP A 43 -3.31 3.10 11.46
C ASP A 43 -4.48 3.60 10.62
N HIS A 44 -4.42 3.45 9.29
CA HIS A 44 -5.46 3.90 8.37
C HIS A 44 -5.96 2.75 7.50
N VAL A 45 -7.27 2.73 7.29
CA VAL A 45 -7.91 1.74 6.43
C VAL A 45 -7.63 2.08 4.97
N HIS A 46 -6.86 1.23 4.33
CA HIS A 46 -6.56 1.32 2.90
C HIS A 46 -7.26 0.19 2.14
N TYR A 47 -7.66 0.49 0.91
CA TYR A 47 -8.32 -0.45 0.02
C TYR A 47 -7.44 -0.71 -1.19
N PHE A 48 -7.21 -2.00 -1.51
CA PHE A 48 -6.53 -2.38 -2.74
C PHE A 48 -7.39 -3.38 -3.52
N ALA A 49 -7.74 -3.01 -4.75
CA ALA A 49 -8.54 -3.86 -5.64
C ALA A 49 -7.67 -4.52 -6.71
N MET A 50 -7.69 -5.85 -6.73
CA MET A 50 -7.00 -6.67 -7.73
C MET A 50 -7.99 -7.66 -8.35
N ALA A 51 -8.27 -7.47 -9.65
CA ALA A 51 -9.27 -8.25 -10.39
C ALA A 51 -10.64 -8.27 -9.68
N LYS A 52 -11.05 -9.40 -9.10
CA LYS A 52 -12.29 -9.58 -8.33
C LYS A 52 -12.08 -9.60 -6.82
N THR A 53 -10.87 -9.33 -6.36
CA THR A 53 -10.48 -9.34 -4.96
C THR A 53 -10.30 -7.92 -4.45
N LEU A 54 -10.95 -7.60 -3.33
CA LEU A 54 -10.71 -6.38 -2.57
C LEU A 54 -10.01 -6.75 -1.27
N ALA A 55 -8.84 -6.18 -1.03
CA ALA A 55 -8.15 -6.30 0.24
C ALA A 55 -8.37 -5.03 1.07
N THR A 56 -8.76 -5.24 2.33
CA THR A 56 -8.94 -4.21 3.35
C THR A 56 -8.68 -4.85 4.72
N PHE A 57 -8.21 -4.04 5.66
CA PHE A 57 -7.79 -4.50 6.98
C PHE A 57 -8.14 -3.41 8.00
N SER A 58 -8.89 -3.78 9.03
CA SER A 58 -9.21 -2.94 10.20
C SER A 58 -8.18 -3.05 11.31
#